data_AF-A0A2K3LZU9-F1
#
_entry.id   AF-A0A2K3LZU9-F1
#
_cell.length_a   1.000
_cell.length_b   1.000
_cell.length_c   1.000
_cell.angle_alpha   90.00
_cell.angle_beta   90.00
_cell.angle_gamma   90.00
#
_symmetry.space_group_name_H-M   'P 1'
#
loop_
_entity.id
_entity.type
_entity.pdbx_description
1 polymer ?
#
loop_
_entity_poly.entity_id
_entity_poly.type
_entity_poly.pdbx_seq_one_letter_code
_entity_poly.pdbx_strand_id
1 'polypeptide(L)' 'VFSHLFCLQHDEDVNEIHFALKSESCIEDHCFSEATLKLDKLLKFDHPEIGQKIINATKKIKRLK' A
#
# COMPACT_ATOMS: atom_id res chain seq x y z
N VAL A 1 -13.39 7.62 -15.63
CA VAL A 1 -13.40 6.46 -14.69
C VAL A 1 -11.95 6.02 -14.58
N PHE A 2 -11.42 5.89 -13.37
CA PHE A 2 -9.97 5.94 -13.09
C PHE A 2 -9.09 5.00 -13.93
N SER A 3 -7.91 5.50 -14.31
CA SER A 3 -6.94 4.75 -15.12
C SER A 3 -6.06 3.82 -14.28
N HIS A 4 -5.93 4.11 -12.98
CA HIS A 4 -5.04 3.42 -12.06
C HIS A 4 -5.86 2.86 -10.90
N LEU A 5 -6.04 1.54 -10.89
CA LEU A 5 -6.82 0.81 -9.89
C LEU A 5 -5.92 -0.13 -9.11
N PHE A 6 -6.18 -0.22 -7.82
CA PHE A 6 -5.45 -1.07 -6.89
C PHE A 6 -6.43 -1.82 -6.00
N CYS A 7 -5.98 -2.95 -5.48
CA CYS A 7 -6.71 -3.69 -4.46
C CYS A 7 -5.83 -4.01 -3.25
N LEU A 8 -6.49 -4.13 -2.10
CA LEU A 8 -5.92 -4.69 -0.88
C LEU A 8 -6.74 -5.93 -0.51
N GLN A 9 -6.05 -7.07 -0.43
CA GLN A 9 -6.63 -8.33 0.02
C GLN A 9 -6.18 -8.59 1.47
N HIS A 10 -7.14 -8.83 2.36
CA HIS A 10 -6.86 -9.29 3.72
C HIS A 10 -6.92 -10.81 3.75
N ASP A 11 -5.92 -11.48 4.34
CA ASP A 11 -5.84 -12.95 4.33
C ASP A 11 -6.99 -13.63 5.10
N GLU A 12 -7.69 -12.88 5.97
CA GLU A 12 -8.76 -13.38 6.84
C GLU A 12 -10.17 -13.04 6.33
N ASP A 13 -10.31 -12.16 5.33
CA ASP A 13 -11.59 -11.66 4.82
C ASP A 13 -11.70 -11.86 3.30
N VAL A 14 -12.86 -12.34 2.83
CA VAL A 14 -13.20 -12.38 1.39
C VAL A 14 -13.42 -10.98 0.79
N ASN A 15 -13.31 -9.93 1.61
CA ASN A 15 -13.58 -8.55 1.22
C ASN A 15 -12.32 -7.91 0.59
N GLU A 16 -12.38 -7.71 -0.71
CA GLU A 16 -11.36 -6.96 -1.45
C GLU A 16 -11.69 -5.46 -1.41
N ILE A 17 -10.75 -4.64 -0.96
CA ILE A 17 -10.91 -3.18 -0.96
C ILE A 17 -10.30 -2.65 -2.25
N HIS A 18 -11.10 -2.02 -3.10
CA HIS A 18 -10.63 -1.33 -4.30
C HIS A 18 -10.44 0.16 -4.05
N PHE A 19 -9.32 0.69 -4.53
CA PHE A 19 -9.01 2.11 -4.49
C PHE A 19 -8.41 2.56 -5.81
N ALA A 20 -8.63 3.83 -6.13
CA ALA A 20 -8.29 4.39 -7.42
C ALA A 20 -7.45 5.66 -7.26
N LEU A 21 -6.39 5.77 -8.06
CA LEU A 21 -5.55 6.96 -8.10
C LEU A 21 -6.00 7.87 -9.26
N LYS A 22 -6.42 9.09 -8.92
CA LYS A 22 -6.82 10.11 -9.89
C LYS A 22 -5.60 10.89 -10.39
N SER A 23 -4.70 10.22 -11.11
CA SER A 23 -3.50 10.81 -11.70
C SER A 23 -3.36 10.38 -13.17
N GLU A 24 -2.66 11.18 -13.98
CA GLU A 24 -2.28 10.79 -15.34
C GLU A 24 -1.19 9.71 -15.28
N SER A 25 -0.20 9.86 -14.39
CA SER A 25 0.86 8.88 -14.15
C SER A 25 0.46 7.85 -13.09
N CYS A 26 0.88 6.60 -13.29
CA CYS A 26 0.69 5.52 -12.31
C CYS A 26 1.83 5.50 -11.29
N ILE A 27 1.57 4.87 -10.14
CA ILE A 27 2.62 4.46 -9.21
C ILE A 27 3.18 3.12 -9.68
N GLU A 28 4.51 3.01 -9.77
CA GLU A 28 5.18 1.75 -10.07
C GLU A 28 5.27 0.86 -8.83
N ASP A 29 5.25 -0.46 -9.02
CA ASP A 29 5.21 -1.41 -7.89
C ASP A 29 6.40 -1.26 -6.93
N HIS A 30 7.59 -0.94 -7.46
CA HIS A 30 8.78 -0.73 -6.64
C HIS A 30 8.66 0.49 -5.71
N CYS A 31 7.88 1.52 -6.09
CA CYS A 31 7.68 2.73 -5.30
C CYS A 31 6.94 2.44 -3.99
N PHE A 32 6.04 1.45 -3.95
CA PHE A 32 5.35 1.05 -2.72
C PHE A 32 6.31 0.49 -1.68
N SER A 33 7.28 -0.32 -2.13
CA SER A 33 8.30 -0.90 -1.23
C SER A 33 9.20 0.21 -0.66
N GLU A 34 9.64 1.15 -1.48
CA GLU A 34 10.44 2.29 -1.01
C GLU A 34 9.68 3.21 -0.05
N ALA A 35 8.45 3.57 -0.39
CA ALA A 35 7.60 4.42 0.44
C ALA A 35 7.33 3.77 1.80
N THR A 36 7.10 2.45 1.80
CA THR A 36 6.91 1.66 3.02
C THR A 36 8.14 1.69 3.92
N LEU A 37 9.34 1.53 3.37
CA LEU A 37 10.57 1.59 4.16
C LEU A 37 10.81 2.99 4.74
N LYS A 38 10.48 4.05 3.97
CA LYS A 38 10.57 5.44 4.45
C LYS A 38 9.56 5.70 5.58
N LEU A 39 8.33 5.20 5.44
CA LEU A 39 7.27 5.35 6.43
C LEU A 39 7.56 4.54 7.70
N ASP A 40 8.04 3.30 7.58
CA ASP A 40 8.48 2.48 8.72
C ASP A 40 9.60 3.16 9.51
N LYS A 41 10.58 3.78 8.83
CA LYS A 41 11.63 4.54 9.50
C LYS A 41 11.06 5.70 10.31
N LEU A 42 10.15 6.49 9.73
CA LEU A 42 9.49 7.60 10.44
C LEU A 42 8.70 7.11 11.65
N LEU A 43 7.92 6.04 11.47
CA LEU A 43 7.09 5.50 12.54
C LEU A 43 7.90 4.78 13.61
N LYS A 44 9.09 4.26 13.33
CA LYS A 44 9.98 3.74 14.38
C LYS A 44 10.44 4.82 15.37
N PHE A 45 10.44 6.09 14.95
CA PHE A 45 10.77 7.19 15.85
C PHE A 45 9.60 7.58 16.76
N ASP A 46 8.35 7.49 16.27
CA ASP A 46 7.17 7.96 17.01
C ASP A 46 6.28 6.83 17.58
N HIS A 47 6.13 5.72 16.85
CA HIS A 47 5.21 4.60 17.10
C HIS A 47 5.75 3.25 16.58
N PRO A 48 6.77 2.66 17.24
CA PRO A 48 7.49 1.49 16.75
C PRO A 48 6.62 0.24 16.51
N GLU A 49 5.50 0.11 17.22
CA GLU A 49 4.52 -0.98 17.09
C GLU A 49 3.72 -0.95 15.77
N ILE A 50 3.71 0.20 15.07
CA ILE A 50 2.93 0.39 13.83
C ILE A 50 3.76 0.03 12.59
N GLY A 51 5.09 0.23 12.64
CA GLY A 51 5.96 0.10 11.47
C GLY A 51 5.87 -1.27 10.76
N GLN A 52 5.96 -2.36 11.52
CA GLN A 52 5.88 -3.71 10.95
C GLN A 52 4.50 -4.03 10.37
N LYS A 53 3.41 -3.48 10.94
CA LYS A 53 2.05 -3.67 10.43
C LYS A 53 1.87 -3.03 9.06
N ILE A 54 2.45 -1.84 8.87
CA ILE A 54 2.43 -1.14 7.57
C ILE A 54 3.26 -1.89 6.54
N ILE A 55 4.46 -2.38 6.89
CA ILE A 55 5.27 -3.19 5.98
C ILE A 55 4.47 -4.38 5.45
N ASN A 56 3.76 -5.07 6.35
CA ASN A 56 2.98 -6.24 5.98
C ASN A 56 1.74 -5.86 5.16
N ALA A 57 1.08 -4.74 5.46
CA ALA A 57 -0.08 -4.27 4.72
C ALA A 57 0.26 -3.83 3.30
N THR A 58 1.33 -3.07 3.08
CA THR A 58 1.69 -2.60 1.72
C THR A 58 2.02 -3.76 0.79
N LYS A 59 2.62 -4.85 1.30
CA LYS A 59 2.89 -6.06 0.50
C LYS A 59 1.63 -6.72 -0.07
N LYS A 60 0.45 -6.43 0.52
CA LYS A 60 -0.83 -6.98 0.08
C LYS A 60 -1.56 -6.06 -0.92
N ILE A 61 -1.02 -4.87 -1.17
CA ILE A 61 -1.53 -3.97 -2.21
C ILE A 61 -1.08 -4.49 -3.57
N LYS A 62 -2.03 -4.66 -4.49
CA LYS A 62 -1.77 -5.09 -5.87
C LYS A 62 -2.37 -4.09 -6.83
N ARG A 63 -1.69 -3.85 -7.94
CA ARG A 63 -2.25 -3.09 -9.06
C ARG A 63 -3.19 -3.98 -9.87
N LEU A 64 -4.36 -3.46 -10.21
CA LEU A 64 -5.36 -4.13 -11.04
C LEU A 64 -5.33 -3.64 -12.50
N LYS A 65 -5.13 -2.33 -12.71
CA LYS A 65 -5.08 -1.68 -14.03
C LYS A 65 -4.30 -0.38 -13.92
#